data_AF-A0A1W9GTB0-F1
#
_entry.id   AF-A0A1W9GTB0-F1
#
_cell.length_a   1.000
_cell.length_b   1.000
_cell.length_c   1.000
_cell.angle_alpha   90.00
_cell.angle_beta   90.00
_cell.angle_gamma   90.00
#
_symmetry.space_group_name_H-M   'P 1'
#
loop_
_entity.id
_entity.type
_entity.pdbx_description
1 polymer ?
#
loop_
_entity_poly.entity_id
_entity_poly.type
_entity_poly.pdbx_seq_one_letter_code
_entity_poly.pdbx_strand_id
1 'polypeptide(L)'
;MDYVRALVNRIQDEGEGARAIGIFGTDPYDSLLIIKALRPAFPHAIFFTVGLDARHLHPSEYKWTRNMVITSPFGLQLDGGLQRDVPPFRSSYQTSTFFAVLQAVGHVGCRREQSEGVSSPCATTYHAALTPEDRVYDAGLHPRLFEVGRSGAVDLSLVTKEGVRTIHPLRSDLDYTDEYGQLRQGVGFDNTAVAAGAVVGFALFIVVAWSNHRLWSAIVRHPRLLSITAVALVALFAVFIVAGGADALLAGHDEGEPFSWTAGVSIWPSELLRFVVVVLSVLLFVKGARDLKKNSEQIDEKFQFEAPSGRQRLSPKTVWLNLRRVYHPLATVASMKVDQAWRQYREASQLGQGMARTLLLFILYMGAMWAIGHFVLDEEYIHPCRGYLSCQVDSVMTLASVAIVVLLNLAVFDAVMLCRRWVGWVVSSTGGWSRQVQEEYLRNYGLGEAQKTEFEKLAYLAVVDLIAQRTEVINRLIRYPFLALLIMIAARNEYFDIWNYPFLLLLSWSVNAVVALLGAFLLYQSASQAKAAMLAGLNRQIVQTLGNGKDHEIRVKQIQHVIREVEDHEQGAFVPLYQQPVVESSLYGLVALLQYLYLS
;
A
#
# COMPACT_ATOMS: atom_id res chain seq x y z
N MET A 1 10.81 39.23 -12.31
CA MET A 1 11.21 37.83 -12.58
C MET A 1 12.68 37.59 -12.23
N ASP A 2 13.61 38.47 -12.62
CA ASP A 2 15.05 38.26 -12.37
C ASP A 2 15.43 38.28 -10.88
N TYR A 3 14.82 39.17 -10.09
CA TYR A 3 15.03 39.21 -8.63
C TYR A 3 14.64 37.89 -7.94
N VAL A 4 13.52 37.28 -8.35
CA VAL A 4 13.02 36.07 -7.70
C VAL A 4 13.82 34.83 -8.10
N ARG A 5 14.29 34.76 -9.35
CA ARG A 5 15.24 33.73 -9.77
C ARG A 5 16.58 33.86 -9.04
N ALA A 6 17.06 35.09 -8.87
CA ALA A 6 18.27 35.34 -8.07
C ALA A 6 18.07 34.94 -6.59
N LEU A 7 16.87 35.12 -6.04
CA LEU A 7 16.53 34.66 -4.69
C LEU A 7 16.54 33.13 -4.59
N VAL A 8 15.93 32.43 -5.55
CA VAL A 8 15.96 30.95 -5.60
C VAL A 8 17.39 30.46 -5.66
N ASN A 9 18.20 30.99 -6.57
CA ASN A 9 19.60 30.59 -6.72
C ASN A 9 20.40 30.84 -5.44
N ARG A 10 20.20 31.99 -4.79
CA ARG A 10 20.87 32.30 -3.52
C ARG A 10 20.49 31.31 -2.42
N ILE A 11 19.21 30.98 -2.27
CA ILE A 11 18.76 30.00 -1.27
C ILE A 11 19.33 28.61 -1.56
N GLN A 12 19.49 28.24 -2.84
CA GLN A 12 20.13 26.98 -3.23
C GLN A 12 21.64 26.98 -2.97
N ASP A 13 22.32 28.10 -3.25
CA ASP A 13 23.77 28.27 -3.09
C ASP A 13 24.20 28.31 -1.61
N GLU A 14 23.33 28.76 -0.71
CA GLU A 14 23.60 28.83 0.75
C GLU A 14 23.52 27.47 1.49
N GLY A 15 23.07 26.39 0.83
CA GLY A 15 23.27 25.00 1.28
C GLY A 15 22.02 24.25 1.81
N GLU A 16 22.00 22.93 1.55
CA GLU A 16 21.05 21.86 1.93
C GLU A 16 19.56 22.00 1.60
N GLY A 17 19.15 23.09 0.95
CA GLY A 17 17.74 23.31 0.61
C GLY A 17 16.92 23.72 1.83
N ALA A 18 16.13 24.77 1.69
CA ALA A 18 15.36 25.31 2.80
C ALA A 18 14.24 24.34 3.23
N ARG A 19 14.27 23.86 4.48
CA ARG A 19 13.20 23.03 5.08
C ARG A 19 11.94 23.84 5.38
N ALA A 20 12.12 25.10 5.74
CA ALA A 20 11.03 26.03 5.98
C ALA A 20 11.38 27.40 5.39
N ILE A 21 10.40 28.05 4.77
CA ILE A 21 10.54 29.36 4.14
C ILE A 21 9.47 30.29 4.72
N GLY A 22 9.93 31.29 5.48
CA GLY A 22 9.07 32.32 6.04
C GLY A 22 8.93 33.50 5.08
N ILE A 23 7.70 33.88 4.74
CA ILE A 23 7.40 35.05 3.91
C ILE A 23 6.65 36.06 4.77
N PHE A 24 7.34 37.11 5.20
CA PHE A 24 6.74 38.17 6.01
C PHE A 24 6.52 39.41 5.14
N GLY A 25 5.25 39.75 4.93
CA GLY A 25 4.84 40.92 4.17
C GLY A 25 3.49 41.42 4.67
N THR A 26 3.26 42.73 4.56
CA THR A 26 1.99 43.37 4.94
C THR A 26 0.94 43.24 3.86
N ASP A 27 1.34 43.15 2.58
CA ASP A 27 0.44 42.89 1.45
C ASP A 27 0.47 41.40 1.08
N PRO A 28 -0.66 40.67 1.17
CA PRO A 28 -0.69 39.28 0.77
C PRO A 28 -0.47 39.08 -0.75
N TYR A 29 -0.67 40.08 -1.61
CA TYR A 29 -0.33 39.94 -3.04
C TYR A 29 1.17 39.74 -3.25
N ASP A 30 2.01 40.43 -2.48
CA ASP A 30 3.46 40.25 -2.53
C ASP A 30 3.85 38.85 -2.04
N SER A 31 3.25 38.39 -0.95
CA SER A 31 3.50 37.04 -0.43
C SER A 31 3.06 35.94 -1.42
N LEU A 32 1.92 36.14 -2.11
CA LEU A 32 1.42 35.24 -3.15
C LEU A 32 2.35 35.20 -4.36
N LEU A 33 2.92 36.34 -4.74
CA LEU A 33 3.88 36.40 -5.85
C LEU A 33 5.18 35.65 -5.50
N ILE A 34 5.68 35.81 -4.27
CA ILE A 34 6.87 35.13 -3.79
C ILE A 34 6.64 33.61 -3.72
N ILE A 35 5.55 33.16 -3.08
CA ILE A 35 5.27 31.71 -2.96
C ILE A 35 5.03 31.04 -4.32
N LYS A 36 4.37 31.72 -5.27
CA LYS A 36 4.20 31.23 -6.65
C LYS A 36 5.52 30.91 -7.34
N ALA A 37 6.54 31.69 -7.02
CA ALA A 37 7.84 31.55 -7.63
C ALA A 37 8.78 30.61 -6.86
N LEU A 38 8.68 30.56 -5.52
CA LEU A 38 9.52 29.69 -4.68
C LEU A 38 9.00 28.25 -4.60
N ARG A 39 7.67 28.02 -4.55
CA ARG A 39 7.10 26.68 -4.38
C ARG A 39 7.54 25.66 -5.44
N PRO A 40 7.67 26.00 -6.74
CA PRO A 40 8.19 25.06 -7.72
C PRO A 40 9.67 24.67 -7.48
N ALA A 41 10.47 25.56 -6.90
CA ALA A 41 11.87 25.29 -6.57
C ALA A 41 12.04 24.54 -5.25
N PHE A 42 11.09 24.71 -4.32
CA PHE A 42 11.09 24.09 -2.99
C PHE A 42 9.73 23.42 -2.71
N PRO A 43 9.37 22.33 -3.44
CA PRO A 43 8.03 21.75 -3.40
C PRO A 43 7.66 21.14 -2.05
N HIS A 44 8.64 20.72 -1.25
CA HIS A 44 8.45 20.06 0.05
C HIS A 44 8.86 20.92 1.25
N ALA A 45 9.20 22.20 1.04
CA ALA A 45 9.49 23.12 2.13
C ALA A 45 8.19 23.55 2.83
N ILE A 46 8.24 23.72 4.14
CA ILE A 46 7.14 24.31 4.92
C ILE A 46 7.15 25.81 4.68
N PHE A 47 6.16 26.30 3.92
CA PHE A 47 5.96 27.75 3.76
C PHE A 47 5.19 28.27 4.95
N PHE A 48 5.62 29.40 5.51
CA PHE A 48 4.88 30.02 6.60
C PHE A 48 4.83 31.55 6.51
N THR A 49 3.78 32.12 7.08
CA THR A 49 3.57 33.57 7.14
C THR A 49 2.81 33.98 8.40
N VAL A 50 2.60 35.29 8.55
CA VAL A 50 1.87 35.91 9.66
C VAL A 50 0.64 36.64 9.12
N GLY A 51 -0.45 36.62 9.88
CA GLY A 51 -1.68 37.32 9.53
C GLY A 51 -2.51 36.54 8.52
N LEU A 52 -3.57 35.88 9.00
CA LEU A 52 -4.50 35.16 8.14
C LEU A 52 -5.24 36.12 7.21
N ASP A 53 -5.20 35.83 5.91
CA ASP A 53 -5.95 36.55 4.86
C ASP A 53 -6.62 35.55 3.92
N ALA A 54 -7.89 35.79 3.60
CA ALA A 54 -8.72 34.94 2.75
C ALA A 54 -8.17 34.80 1.33
N ARG A 55 -7.34 35.75 0.86
CA ARG A 55 -6.69 35.67 -0.46
C ARG A 55 -5.71 34.51 -0.57
N HIS A 56 -5.06 34.10 0.52
CA HIS A 56 -4.20 32.91 0.55
C HIS A 56 -5.01 31.61 0.40
N LEU A 57 -6.30 31.66 0.73
CA LEU A 57 -7.22 30.53 0.76
C LEU A 57 -8.04 30.40 -0.54
N HIS A 58 -7.76 31.21 -1.57
CA HIS A 58 -8.54 31.17 -2.79
C HIS A 58 -8.19 29.93 -3.64
N PRO A 59 -9.17 29.23 -4.24
CA PRO A 59 -8.90 27.99 -4.99
C PRO A 59 -7.90 28.09 -6.14
N SER A 60 -7.80 29.27 -6.78
CA SER A 60 -6.79 29.51 -7.83
C SER A 60 -5.35 29.49 -7.31
N GLU A 61 -5.17 29.67 -6.00
CA GLU A 61 -3.87 29.82 -5.33
C GLU A 61 -3.39 28.52 -4.68
N TYR A 62 -4.27 27.54 -4.47
CA TYR A 62 -3.98 26.28 -3.75
C TYR A 62 -2.82 25.49 -4.32
N LYS A 63 -2.56 25.59 -5.63
CA LYS A 63 -1.38 24.96 -6.23
C LYS A 63 -0.08 25.37 -5.53
N TRP A 64 -0.02 26.59 -4.99
CA TRP A 64 1.14 27.14 -4.32
C TRP A 64 0.96 27.33 -2.81
N THR A 65 -0.24 27.65 -2.34
CA THR A 65 -0.50 27.99 -0.94
C THR A 65 -0.91 26.81 -0.08
N ARG A 66 -1.31 25.67 -0.64
CA ARG A 66 -1.71 24.49 0.15
C ARG A 66 -0.59 24.01 1.06
N ASN A 67 -0.94 23.67 2.29
CA ASN A 67 -0.02 23.31 3.38
C ASN A 67 0.92 24.45 3.81
N MET A 68 0.59 25.70 3.46
CA MET A 68 1.22 26.87 4.05
C MET A 68 0.68 27.06 5.46
N VAL A 69 1.60 27.30 6.40
CA VAL A 69 1.29 27.52 7.81
C VAL A 69 1.18 29.02 8.08
N ILE A 70 0.12 29.45 8.73
CA ILE A 70 -0.17 30.86 8.99
C ILE A 70 -0.35 31.05 10.48
N THR A 71 0.53 31.84 11.09
CA THR A 71 0.37 32.26 12.48
C THR A 71 -0.44 33.56 12.51
N SER A 72 -1.44 33.64 13.37
CA SER A 72 -2.28 34.84 13.43
C SER A 72 -2.88 35.06 14.82
N PRO A 73 -3.01 36.31 15.28
CA PRO A 73 -3.69 36.59 16.54
C PRO A 73 -5.22 36.37 16.45
N PHE A 74 -5.81 36.43 15.25
CA PHE A 74 -7.24 36.23 15.02
C PHE A 74 -7.47 35.34 13.80
N GLY A 75 -8.56 34.57 13.82
CA GLY A 75 -9.08 33.93 12.62
C GLY A 75 -9.80 34.93 11.70
N LEU A 76 -10.43 34.42 10.64
CA LEU A 76 -11.32 35.23 9.78
C LEU A 76 -12.68 35.52 10.43
N GLN A 77 -12.94 34.95 11.61
CA GLN A 77 -14.19 35.04 12.34
C GLN A 77 -13.94 35.05 13.86
N LEU A 78 -14.86 35.68 14.60
CA LEU A 78 -15.05 35.49 16.04
C LEU A 78 -16.09 34.39 16.29
N ASP A 79 -16.24 33.97 17.56
CA ASP A 79 -17.35 33.11 17.96
C ASP A 79 -18.71 33.69 17.52
N GLY A 80 -19.64 32.83 17.12
CA GLY A 80 -20.95 33.24 16.60
C GLY A 80 -21.76 34.12 17.56
N GLY A 81 -21.56 33.97 18.87
CA GLY A 81 -22.18 34.83 19.88
C GLY A 81 -21.67 36.27 19.86
N LEU A 82 -20.40 36.47 19.45
CA LEU A 82 -19.77 37.79 19.32
C LEU A 82 -19.98 38.39 17.93
N GLN A 83 -19.85 37.58 16.87
CA GLN A 83 -19.94 38.04 15.49
C GLN A 83 -21.37 38.21 14.98
N ARG A 84 -22.32 37.39 15.48
CA ARG A 84 -23.74 37.41 15.11
C ARG A 84 -23.94 37.28 13.60
N ASP A 85 -24.75 38.15 13.01
CA ASP A 85 -25.12 38.12 11.59
C ASP A 85 -24.04 38.71 10.66
N VAL A 86 -22.89 39.15 11.21
CA VAL A 86 -21.81 39.70 10.40
C VAL A 86 -21.09 38.57 9.66
N PRO A 87 -20.97 38.61 8.32
CA PRO A 87 -20.30 37.57 7.57
C PRO A 87 -18.81 37.48 7.89
N PRO A 88 -18.14 36.38 7.52
CA PRO A 88 -16.70 36.22 7.73
C PRO A 88 -15.87 37.34 7.13
N PHE A 89 -14.84 37.77 7.85
CA PHE A 89 -13.93 38.80 7.41
C PHE A 89 -12.90 38.26 6.41
N ARG A 90 -12.26 39.17 5.68
CA ARG A 90 -11.22 38.82 4.71
C ARG A 90 -9.83 38.75 5.34
N SER A 91 -9.59 39.41 6.47
CA SER A 91 -8.30 39.35 7.15
C SER A 91 -8.45 39.33 8.66
N SER A 92 -7.48 38.72 9.33
CA SER A 92 -7.33 38.73 10.79
C SER A 92 -7.34 40.15 11.38
N TYR A 93 -6.81 41.14 10.66
CA TYR A 93 -6.85 42.55 11.05
C TYR A 93 -8.27 43.13 11.08
N GLN A 94 -9.13 42.72 10.15
CA GLN A 94 -10.54 43.12 10.17
C GLN A 94 -11.26 42.51 11.38
N THR A 95 -11.01 41.22 11.66
CA THR A 95 -11.55 40.53 12.84
C THR A 95 -11.11 41.21 14.14
N SER A 96 -9.82 41.56 14.27
CA SER A 96 -9.30 42.22 15.45
C SER A 96 -9.85 43.64 15.62
N THR A 97 -10.00 44.39 14.52
CA THR A 97 -10.61 45.72 14.52
C THR A 97 -12.07 45.65 14.95
N PHE A 98 -12.82 44.67 14.43
CA PHE A 98 -14.20 44.45 14.81
C PHE A 98 -14.34 44.13 16.30
N PHE A 99 -13.49 43.23 16.81
CA PHE A 99 -13.45 42.91 18.24
C PHE A 99 -13.10 44.13 19.11
N ALA A 100 -12.13 44.93 18.69
CA ALA A 100 -11.75 46.16 19.40
C ALA A 100 -12.90 47.19 19.44
N VAL A 101 -13.70 47.30 18.37
CA VAL A 101 -14.89 48.15 18.34
C VAL A 101 -15.96 47.63 19.31
N LEU A 102 -16.19 46.31 19.36
CA LEU A 102 -17.11 45.72 20.35
C LEU A 102 -16.69 46.05 21.78
N GLN A 103 -15.39 46.05 22.06
CA GLN A 103 -14.86 46.47 23.37
C GLN A 103 -15.05 47.97 23.60
N ALA A 104 -14.73 48.81 22.62
CA ALA A 104 -14.84 50.27 22.73
C ALA A 104 -16.28 50.76 22.96
N VAL A 105 -17.26 50.09 22.36
CA VAL A 105 -18.70 50.39 22.52
C VAL A 105 -19.27 49.76 23.81
N GLY A 106 -18.47 48.98 24.54
CA GLY A 106 -18.88 48.34 25.80
C GLY A 106 -19.75 47.09 25.62
N HIS A 107 -19.81 46.53 24.41
CA HIS A 107 -20.47 45.24 24.17
C HIS A 107 -19.67 44.06 24.70
N VAL A 108 -18.33 44.19 24.73
CA VAL A 108 -17.42 43.23 25.36
C VAL A 108 -16.63 43.94 26.46
N GLY A 109 -16.89 43.58 27.71
CA GLY A 109 -16.23 44.15 28.88
C GLY A 109 -15.25 43.18 29.53
N CYS A 110 -14.24 43.70 30.22
CA CYS A 110 -13.41 42.91 31.12
C CYS A 110 -14.08 42.79 32.49
N ARG A 111 -14.34 41.57 32.99
CA ARG A 111 -14.84 41.38 34.35
C ARG A 111 -13.66 41.34 35.31
N ARG A 112 -13.43 42.43 36.04
CA ARG A 112 -12.39 42.50 37.09
C ARG A 112 -12.92 41.90 38.38
N GLU A 113 -12.33 40.79 38.83
CA GLU A 113 -12.45 40.38 40.24
C GLU A 113 -11.59 41.31 41.09
N GLN A 114 -12.25 42.29 41.71
CA GLN A 114 -11.74 43.22 42.74
C GLN A 114 -10.46 44.04 42.44
N SER A 115 -10.68 45.35 42.29
CA SER A 115 -9.79 46.49 42.56
C SER A 115 -8.27 46.27 42.62
N GLU A 116 -7.64 46.09 41.46
CA GLU A 116 -6.26 46.58 41.26
C GLU A 116 -6.12 47.29 39.90
N GLY A 117 -5.66 48.54 39.96
CA GLY A 117 -4.93 49.25 38.89
C GLY A 117 -5.63 49.50 37.55
N VAL A 118 -5.92 50.77 37.27
CA VAL A 118 -6.29 51.26 35.93
C VAL A 118 -5.06 51.18 35.01
N SER A 119 -4.88 50.05 34.30
CA SER A 119 -4.19 49.91 32.98
C SER A 119 -3.52 48.55 32.72
N SER A 120 -3.91 47.46 33.38
CA SER A 120 -3.46 46.10 33.01
C SER A 120 -4.37 45.49 31.92
N PRO A 121 -3.83 44.67 30.99
CA PRO A 121 -4.64 43.86 30.07
C PRO A 121 -5.60 42.97 30.86
N CYS A 122 -6.78 42.66 30.30
CA CYS A 122 -7.74 41.79 30.95
C CYS A 122 -7.12 40.40 31.15
N ALA A 123 -6.86 40.00 32.39
CA ALA A 123 -6.04 38.82 32.68
C ALA A 123 -6.86 37.52 32.79
N THR A 124 -8.18 37.59 32.97
CA THR A 124 -8.99 36.42 33.32
C THR A 124 -10.13 36.15 32.34
N THR A 125 -11.10 37.06 32.17
CA THR A 125 -12.28 36.78 31.32
C THR A 125 -12.93 38.01 30.68
N TYR A 126 -13.41 37.84 29.45
CA TYR A 126 -14.30 38.78 28.77
C TYR A 126 -15.76 38.41 28.96
N HIS A 127 -16.60 39.43 29.13
CA HIS A 127 -18.05 39.32 29.27
C HIS A 127 -18.74 40.04 28.11
N ALA A 128 -19.70 39.39 27.46
CA ALA A 128 -20.42 39.95 26.31
C ALA A 128 -21.86 40.36 26.69
N ALA A 129 -22.08 41.66 26.84
CA ALA A 129 -23.29 42.28 27.42
C ALA A 129 -24.59 42.13 26.60
N LEU A 130 -24.58 41.34 25.52
CA LEU A 130 -25.73 41.15 24.65
C LEU A 130 -25.86 39.70 24.13
N THR A 131 -25.26 38.73 24.80
CA THR A 131 -25.52 37.31 24.50
C THR A 131 -26.69 36.81 25.36
N PRO A 132 -27.61 35.97 24.84
CA PRO A 132 -28.77 35.47 25.60
C PRO A 132 -28.43 34.72 26.91
N GLU A 133 -27.17 34.31 27.08
CA GLU A 133 -26.71 33.35 28.09
C GLU A 133 -25.62 33.90 29.03
N ASP A 134 -25.38 35.22 29.07
CA ASP A 134 -24.33 35.82 29.92
C ASP A 134 -22.93 35.19 29.72
N ARG A 135 -22.59 34.90 28.46
CA ARG A 135 -21.42 34.08 28.10
C ARG A 135 -20.10 34.74 28.49
N VAL A 136 -19.19 33.92 29.01
CA VAL A 136 -17.84 34.30 29.42
C VAL A 136 -16.83 33.72 28.44
N TYR A 137 -15.84 34.51 28.04
CA TYR A 137 -14.77 34.11 27.12
C TYR A 137 -13.40 34.28 27.78
N ASP A 138 -12.45 33.41 27.44
CA ASP A 138 -11.06 33.57 27.89
C ASP A 138 -10.46 34.86 27.33
N ALA A 139 -9.85 35.65 28.22
CA ALA A 139 -9.11 36.85 27.85
C ALA A 139 -7.62 36.60 27.57
N GLY A 140 -7.18 35.35 27.76
CA GLY A 140 -5.82 34.92 27.47
C GLY A 140 -5.38 35.17 26.02
N LEU A 141 -4.08 35.44 25.85
CA LEU A 141 -3.44 35.53 24.55
C LEU A 141 -3.22 34.11 24.01
N HIS A 142 -4.05 33.70 23.07
CA HIS A 142 -3.94 32.40 22.39
C HIS A 142 -3.50 32.62 20.95
N PRO A 143 -2.18 32.56 20.64
CA PRO A 143 -1.72 32.65 19.26
C PRO A 143 -2.33 31.49 18.47
N ARG A 144 -2.91 31.80 17.31
CA ARG A 144 -3.55 30.79 16.46
C ARG A 144 -2.64 30.35 15.34
N LEU A 145 -2.75 29.06 15.02
CA LEU A 145 -2.03 28.42 13.94
C LEU A 145 -3.06 27.92 12.92
N PHE A 146 -2.89 28.29 11.67
CA PHE A 146 -3.74 27.83 10.59
C PHE A 146 -2.91 27.14 9.51
N GLU A 147 -3.50 26.16 8.86
CA GLU A 147 -2.95 25.54 7.66
C GLU A 147 -3.92 25.72 6.49
N VAL A 148 -3.38 26.02 5.31
CA VAL A 148 -4.18 26.20 4.10
C VAL A 148 -4.56 24.84 3.50
N GLY A 149 -5.82 24.47 3.61
CA GLY A 149 -6.43 23.32 2.93
C GLY A 149 -7.31 23.72 1.75
N ARG A 150 -7.81 22.73 1.00
CA ARG A 150 -8.71 22.93 -0.15
C ARG A 150 -10.10 23.45 0.23
N SER A 151 -10.49 23.30 1.49
CA SER A 151 -11.75 23.79 2.05
C SER A 151 -11.59 25.13 2.79
N GLY A 152 -10.39 25.73 2.77
CA GLY A 152 -10.08 26.97 3.48
C GLY A 152 -9.00 26.79 4.55
N ALA A 153 -8.98 27.70 5.53
CA ALA A 153 -8.04 27.64 6.64
C ALA A 153 -8.48 26.61 7.66
N VAL A 154 -7.62 25.62 7.91
CA VAL A 154 -7.80 24.61 8.96
C VAL A 154 -7.08 25.12 10.21
N ASP A 155 -7.79 25.19 11.32
CA ASP A 155 -7.23 25.65 12.58
C ASP A 155 -6.50 24.51 13.31
N LEU A 156 -5.21 24.72 13.59
CA LEU A 156 -4.29 23.82 14.28
C LEU A 156 -3.90 24.35 15.66
N SER A 157 -4.63 25.33 16.19
CA SER A 157 -4.33 25.93 17.49
C SER A 157 -4.47 24.91 18.62
N LEU A 158 -3.51 24.89 19.55
CA LEU A 158 -3.50 23.99 20.70
C LEU A 158 -4.50 24.44 21.77
N VAL A 159 -5.17 23.48 22.41
CA VAL A 159 -6.10 23.75 23.51
C VAL A 159 -5.34 23.83 24.84
N THR A 160 -5.05 25.05 25.28
CA THR A 160 -4.30 25.31 26.51
C THR A 160 -5.16 25.12 27.78
N LYS A 161 -6.45 25.43 27.71
CA LYS A 161 -7.44 25.26 28.79
C LYS A 161 -8.69 24.59 28.25
N GLU A 162 -9.08 23.47 28.84
CA GLU A 162 -10.31 22.75 28.48
C GLU A 162 -11.54 23.40 29.09
N GLY A 163 -12.67 23.31 28.38
CA GLY A 163 -13.94 23.82 28.89
C GLY A 163 -13.88 25.32 29.16
N VAL A 164 -13.10 26.07 28.37
CA VAL A 164 -13.18 27.53 28.37
C VAL A 164 -13.44 28.01 26.95
N ARG A 165 -14.48 28.84 26.78
CA ARG A 165 -14.85 29.39 25.49
C ARG A 165 -13.83 30.44 25.08
N THR A 166 -13.37 30.37 23.85
CA THR A 166 -12.50 31.39 23.28
C THR A 166 -13.32 32.39 22.50
N ILE A 167 -12.80 33.60 22.26
CA ILE A 167 -13.45 34.62 21.41
C ILE A 167 -13.56 34.21 19.93
N HIS A 168 -13.17 32.98 19.62
CA HIS A 168 -12.94 32.44 18.31
C HIS A 168 -13.84 31.23 18.08
N PRO A 169 -14.15 30.90 16.81
CA PRO A 169 -14.80 29.63 16.51
C PRO A 169 -13.97 28.47 17.03
N LEU A 170 -14.65 27.50 17.64
CA LEU A 170 -14.06 26.25 18.11
C LEU A 170 -13.59 25.43 16.92
N ARG A 171 -12.52 24.64 17.10
CA ARG A 171 -12.06 23.75 16.02
C ARG A 171 -13.11 22.66 15.78
N SER A 172 -13.42 22.40 14.52
CA SER A 172 -14.46 21.44 14.11
C SER A 172 -14.10 19.97 14.35
N ASP A 173 -12.81 19.69 14.54
CA ASP A 173 -12.25 18.36 14.77
C ASP A 173 -12.17 17.99 16.26
N LEU A 174 -12.44 18.93 17.17
CA LEU A 174 -12.42 18.71 18.62
C LEU A 174 -13.82 18.78 19.22
N ASP A 175 -14.06 17.92 20.21
CA ASP A 175 -15.30 17.89 20.96
C ASP A 175 -15.44 19.14 21.83
N TYR A 176 -16.67 19.48 22.19
CA TYR A 176 -16.97 20.67 22.96
C TYR A 176 -18.12 20.45 23.93
N THR A 177 -18.14 21.27 24.98
CA THR A 177 -19.27 21.35 25.91
C THR A 177 -20.11 22.59 25.60
N ASP A 178 -21.44 22.44 25.59
CA ASP A 178 -22.37 23.53 25.29
C ASP A 178 -22.22 24.72 26.26
N GLU A 179 -21.95 24.44 27.54
CA GLU A 179 -21.82 25.46 28.58
C GLU A 179 -20.43 26.11 28.66
N TYR A 180 -19.36 25.45 28.21
CA TYR A 180 -18.01 25.81 28.66
C TYR A 180 -16.92 25.88 27.59
N GLY A 181 -16.98 25.17 26.46
CA GLY A 181 -16.03 25.33 25.34
C GLY A 181 -15.28 24.06 24.94
N GLN A 182 -14.16 24.23 24.23
CA GLN A 182 -13.44 23.16 23.54
C GLN A 182 -12.74 22.20 24.51
N LEU A 183 -12.74 20.91 24.17
CA LEU A 183 -12.02 19.85 24.87
C LEU A 183 -10.77 19.44 24.07
N ARG A 184 -9.84 18.70 24.70
CA ARG A 184 -8.70 18.11 23.97
C ARG A 184 -9.05 16.84 23.20
N GLN A 185 -10.24 16.32 23.43
CA GLN A 185 -10.75 15.13 22.77
C GLN A 185 -11.22 15.46 21.36
N GLY A 186 -10.93 14.58 20.39
CA GLY A 186 -11.47 14.70 19.04
C GLY A 186 -12.98 14.48 18.99
N VAL A 187 -13.66 15.11 18.02
CA VAL A 187 -15.03 14.71 17.69
C VAL A 187 -15.04 13.25 17.25
N GLY A 188 -16.05 12.49 17.67
CA GLY A 188 -16.24 11.11 17.21
C GLY A 188 -16.22 11.00 15.68
N PHE A 189 -15.96 9.82 15.15
CA PHE A 189 -15.85 9.61 13.69
C PHE A 189 -17.08 10.16 12.95
N ASP A 190 -16.87 11.14 12.07
CA ASP A 190 -17.92 11.64 11.19
C ASP A 190 -18.50 10.48 10.35
N ASN A 191 -19.76 10.61 9.95
CA ASN A 191 -20.45 9.62 9.11
C ASN A 191 -19.64 9.25 7.86
N THR A 192 -18.85 10.21 7.34
CA THR A 192 -17.92 10.00 6.23
C THR A 192 -16.76 9.07 6.57
N ALA A 193 -16.13 9.25 7.74
CA ALA A 193 -15.06 8.39 8.24
C ALA A 193 -15.58 6.99 8.58
N VAL A 194 -16.76 6.89 9.19
CA VAL A 194 -17.45 5.61 9.45
C VAL A 194 -17.78 4.89 8.15
N ALA A 195 -18.33 5.61 7.15
CA ALA A 195 -18.63 5.05 5.84
C ALA A 195 -17.37 4.57 5.11
N ALA A 196 -16.30 5.36 5.12
CA ALA A 196 -15.01 4.98 4.53
C ALA A 196 -14.42 3.73 5.22
N GLY A 197 -14.42 3.69 6.55
CA GLY A 197 -14.00 2.54 7.34
C GLY A 197 -14.84 1.29 7.05
N ALA A 198 -16.16 1.45 6.92
CA ALA A 198 -17.06 0.35 6.57
C ALA A 198 -16.83 -0.17 5.15
N VAL A 199 -16.60 0.71 4.17
CA VAL A 199 -16.27 0.33 2.78
C VAL A 199 -14.94 -0.42 2.75
N VAL A 200 -13.92 0.08 3.44
CA VAL A 200 -12.62 -0.60 3.53
C VAL A 200 -12.74 -1.94 4.25
N GLY A 201 -13.44 -1.99 5.39
CA GLY A 201 -13.71 -3.23 6.12
C GLY A 201 -14.47 -4.26 5.27
N PHE A 202 -15.43 -3.81 4.47
CA PHE A 202 -16.18 -4.65 3.54
C PHE A 202 -15.31 -5.15 2.38
N ALA A 203 -14.46 -4.29 1.81
CA ALA A 203 -13.49 -4.70 0.80
C ALA A 203 -12.49 -5.72 1.34
N LEU A 204 -11.95 -5.50 2.54
CA LEU A 204 -11.09 -6.47 3.23
C LEU A 204 -11.85 -7.77 3.51
N PHE A 205 -13.10 -7.71 3.94
CA PHE A 205 -13.94 -8.90 4.12
C PHE A 205 -14.11 -9.68 2.81
N ILE A 206 -14.38 -9.00 1.69
CA ILE A 206 -14.45 -9.64 0.37
C ILE A 206 -13.13 -10.31 0.02
N VAL A 207 -12.00 -9.66 0.26
CA VAL A 207 -10.67 -10.24 0.02
C VAL A 207 -10.43 -11.47 0.90
N VAL A 208 -10.77 -11.41 2.19
CA VAL A 208 -10.69 -12.54 3.13
C VAL A 208 -11.58 -13.69 2.66
N ALA A 209 -12.83 -13.40 2.29
CA ALA A 209 -13.77 -14.38 1.77
C ALA A 209 -13.23 -15.02 0.49
N TRP A 210 -12.72 -14.22 -0.45
CA TRP A 210 -12.10 -14.68 -1.68
C TRP A 210 -10.80 -15.47 -1.46
N SER A 211 -10.08 -15.21 -0.36
CA SER A 211 -8.89 -15.98 0.03
C SER A 211 -9.21 -17.39 0.54
N ASN A 212 -10.45 -17.66 0.93
CA ASN A 212 -10.86 -18.94 1.50
C ASN A 212 -12.00 -19.55 0.69
N HIS A 213 -11.69 -20.56 -0.12
CA HIS A 213 -12.66 -21.23 -0.99
C HIS A 213 -13.93 -21.74 -0.26
N ARG A 214 -13.82 -22.13 1.02
CA ARG A 214 -14.99 -22.53 1.81
C ARG A 214 -15.89 -21.33 2.14
N LEU A 215 -15.31 -20.21 2.57
CA LEU A 215 -16.05 -18.97 2.80
C LEU A 215 -16.66 -18.45 1.49
N TRP A 216 -15.87 -18.39 0.42
CA TRP A 216 -16.33 -17.95 -0.89
C TRP A 216 -17.50 -18.82 -1.40
N SER A 217 -17.35 -20.14 -1.36
CA SER A 217 -18.41 -21.05 -1.83
C SER A 217 -19.65 -21.06 -0.93
N ALA A 218 -19.51 -20.77 0.37
CA ALA A 218 -20.64 -20.57 1.27
C ALA A 218 -21.37 -19.25 0.98
N ILE A 219 -20.64 -18.18 0.69
CA ILE A 219 -21.19 -16.86 0.33
C ILE A 219 -21.92 -16.91 -1.02
N VAL A 220 -21.32 -17.57 -2.03
CA VAL A 220 -21.96 -17.77 -3.34
C VAL A 220 -23.23 -18.62 -3.23
N ARG A 221 -23.25 -19.62 -2.34
CA ARG A 221 -24.45 -20.45 -2.08
C ARG A 221 -25.51 -19.72 -1.25
N HIS A 222 -25.11 -18.83 -0.36
CA HIS A 222 -25.99 -18.11 0.54
C HIS A 222 -25.64 -16.62 0.57
N PRO A 223 -26.19 -15.80 -0.35
CA PRO A 223 -25.89 -14.37 -0.38
C PRO A 223 -26.32 -13.64 0.91
N ARG A 224 -27.29 -14.19 1.65
CA ARG A 224 -27.70 -13.70 2.98
C ARG A 224 -26.56 -13.72 4.01
N LEU A 225 -25.58 -14.61 3.86
CA LEU A 225 -24.43 -14.69 4.75
C LEU A 225 -23.57 -13.42 4.65
N LEU A 226 -23.45 -12.87 3.44
CA LEU A 226 -22.74 -11.62 3.14
C LEU A 226 -23.39 -10.43 3.86
N SER A 227 -24.73 -10.39 3.84
CA SER A 227 -25.54 -9.40 4.56
C SER A 227 -25.35 -9.52 6.08
N ILE A 228 -25.40 -10.74 6.62
CA ILE A 228 -25.23 -11.00 8.06
C ILE A 228 -23.82 -10.60 8.53
N THR A 229 -22.79 -10.92 7.76
CA THR A 229 -21.41 -10.55 8.11
C THR A 229 -21.17 -9.05 8.02
N ALA A 230 -21.78 -8.37 7.04
CA ALA A 230 -21.73 -6.92 6.95
C ALA A 230 -22.43 -6.28 8.17
N VAL A 231 -23.61 -6.78 8.54
CA VAL A 231 -24.33 -6.33 9.74
C VAL A 231 -23.54 -6.61 11.02
N ALA A 232 -22.87 -7.76 11.13
CA ALA A 232 -22.04 -8.11 12.27
C ALA A 232 -20.80 -7.22 12.39
N LEU A 233 -20.14 -6.88 11.27
CA LEU A 233 -19.02 -5.93 11.25
C LEU A 233 -19.46 -4.53 11.68
N VAL A 234 -20.61 -4.07 11.18
CA VAL A 234 -21.21 -2.79 11.59
C VAL A 234 -21.58 -2.82 13.08
N ALA A 235 -22.15 -3.92 13.58
CA ALA A 235 -22.47 -4.06 15.00
C ALA A 235 -21.22 -4.10 15.89
N LEU A 236 -20.16 -4.78 15.47
CA LEU A 236 -18.90 -4.84 16.21
C LEU A 236 -18.19 -3.48 16.22
N PHE A 237 -18.23 -2.75 15.10
CA PHE A 237 -17.76 -1.37 15.05
C PHE A 237 -18.60 -0.47 15.97
N ALA A 238 -19.93 -0.58 15.95
CA ALA A 238 -20.80 0.15 16.86
C ALA A 238 -20.51 -0.17 18.35
N VAL A 239 -20.23 -1.43 18.69
CA VAL A 239 -19.80 -1.84 20.04
C VAL A 239 -18.45 -1.21 20.40
N PHE A 240 -17.49 -1.17 19.47
CA PHE A 240 -16.20 -0.49 19.69
C PHE A 240 -16.39 1.01 19.98
N ILE A 241 -17.27 1.68 19.24
CA ILE A 241 -17.62 3.09 19.50
C ILE A 241 -18.26 3.24 20.89
N VAL A 242 -19.30 2.45 21.20
CA VAL A 242 -20.03 2.52 22.48
C VAL A 242 -19.15 2.14 23.68
N ALA A 243 -18.16 1.27 23.49
CA ALA A 243 -17.21 0.89 24.54
C ALA A 243 -16.13 1.96 24.82
N GLY A 244 -16.23 3.15 24.21
CA GLY A 244 -15.26 4.25 24.37
C GLY A 244 -13.96 4.01 23.57
N GLY A 245 -13.97 3.08 22.62
CA GLY A 245 -12.80 2.81 21.78
C GLY A 245 -12.44 3.98 20.88
N ALA A 246 -13.44 4.76 20.43
CA ALA A 246 -13.22 6.02 19.71
C ALA A 246 -12.57 7.06 20.60
N ASP A 247 -13.08 7.25 21.82
CA ASP A 247 -12.58 8.24 22.77
C ASP A 247 -11.14 7.95 23.20
N ALA A 248 -10.81 6.67 23.38
CA ALA A 248 -9.44 6.24 23.65
C ALA A 248 -8.49 6.42 22.45
N LEU A 249 -8.99 6.29 21.21
CA LEU A 249 -8.21 6.52 19.99
C LEU A 249 -8.00 8.02 19.70
N LEU A 250 -8.97 8.85 20.10
CA LEU A 250 -9.01 10.30 19.90
C LEU A 250 -8.51 11.09 21.12
N ALA A 251 -7.96 10.40 22.12
CA ALA A 251 -7.33 11.04 23.27
C ALA A 251 -6.07 11.80 22.84
N GLY A 252 -5.98 13.09 23.18
CA GLY A 252 -4.86 13.96 22.78
C GLY A 252 -4.90 14.38 21.31
N HIS A 253 -6.10 14.45 20.71
CA HIS A 253 -6.28 14.88 19.32
C HIS A 253 -6.02 16.39 19.13
N ASP A 254 -5.94 17.17 20.21
CA ASP A 254 -5.67 18.60 20.17
C ASP A 254 -4.27 18.96 19.69
N GLU A 255 -3.29 18.11 19.97
CA GLU A 255 -1.93 18.18 19.40
C GLU A 255 -1.85 17.64 17.96
N GLY A 256 -2.96 17.10 17.44
CA GLY A 256 -2.98 16.13 16.36
C GLY A 256 -3.17 16.67 14.95
N GLU A 257 -3.04 15.71 14.02
CA GLU A 257 -3.37 15.78 12.60
C GLU A 257 -4.88 15.93 12.36
N PRO A 258 -5.34 16.94 11.60
CA PRO A 258 -6.77 17.09 11.34
C PRO A 258 -7.32 15.86 10.60
N PHE A 259 -8.48 15.34 11.04
CA PHE A 259 -9.18 14.28 10.31
C PHE A 259 -9.91 14.85 9.09
N SER A 260 -9.28 14.78 7.93
CA SER A 260 -9.92 15.19 6.67
C SER A 260 -9.53 14.28 5.50
N TRP A 261 -10.52 13.90 4.71
CA TRP A 261 -10.32 13.06 3.51
C TRP A 261 -9.94 13.85 2.25
N THR A 262 -10.36 15.12 2.14
CA THR A 262 -10.32 15.87 0.87
C THR A 262 -9.64 17.24 0.98
N ALA A 263 -9.50 17.80 2.19
CA ALA A 263 -8.85 19.10 2.38
C ALA A 263 -7.36 19.10 2.01
N GLY A 264 -6.71 17.93 1.95
CA GLY A 264 -5.34 17.79 1.46
C GLY A 264 -4.25 18.23 2.43
N VAL A 265 -4.54 18.16 3.73
CA VAL A 265 -3.71 18.55 4.89
C VAL A 265 -3.63 17.42 5.94
N SER A 266 -3.94 16.17 5.53
CA SER A 266 -4.13 15.06 6.48
C SER A 266 -3.48 13.79 5.98
N ILE A 267 -2.74 13.12 6.87
CA ILE A 267 -2.10 11.84 6.58
C ILE A 267 -3.03 10.64 6.70
N TRP A 268 -4.16 10.76 7.39
CA TRP A 268 -5.04 9.63 7.72
C TRP A 268 -5.56 8.85 6.49
N PRO A 269 -5.88 9.48 5.34
CA PRO A 269 -6.25 8.73 4.14
C PRO A 269 -5.10 7.86 3.62
N SER A 270 -3.87 8.37 3.64
CA SER A 270 -2.66 7.64 3.27
C SER A 270 -2.40 6.49 4.23
N GLU A 271 -2.57 6.72 5.54
CA GLU A 271 -2.41 5.68 6.57
C GLU A 271 -3.44 4.56 6.42
N LEU A 272 -4.69 4.89 6.09
CA LEU A 272 -5.71 3.87 5.83
C LEU A 272 -5.34 2.99 4.64
N LEU A 273 -4.83 3.58 3.54
CA LEU A 273 -4.37 2.82 2.39
C LEU A 273 -3.16 1.93 2.73
N ARG A 274 -2.22 2.41 3.54
CA ARG A 274 -1.09 1.59 4.04
C ARG A 274 -1.56 0.45 4.92
N PHE A 275 -2.51 0.69 5.82
CA PHE A 275 -3.12 -0.35 6.63
C PHE A 275 -3.78 -1.43 5.76
N VAL A 276 -4.53 -1.03 4.73
CA VAL A 276 -5.11 -1.94 3.74
C VAL A 276 -4.04 -2.77 3.06
N VAL A 277 -2.92 -2.17 2.64
CA VAL A 277 -1.79 -2.89 2.04
C VAL A 277 -1.22 -3.93 2.99
N VAL A 278 -1.04 -3.60 4.26
CA VAL A 278 -0.49 -4.54 5.26
C VAL A 278 -1.41 -5.75 5.40
N VAL A 279 -2.70 -5.51 5.62
CA VAL A 279 -3.69 -6.58 5.76
C VAL A 279 -3.79 -7.41 4.47
N LEU A 280 -3.91 -6.75 3.33
CA LEU A 280 -3.98 -7.39 2.01
C LEU A 280 -2.75 -8.27 1.75
N SER A 281 -1.54 -7.78 2.05
CA SER A 281 -0.30 -8.53 1.83
C SER A 281 -0.23 -9.79 2.70
N VAL A 282 -0.65 -9.71 3.97
CA VAL A 282 -0.76 -10.88 4.85
C VAL A 282 -1.78 -11.88 4.31
N LEU A 283 -2.95 -11.41 3.88
CA LEU A 283 -3.99 -12.27 3.30
C LEU A 283 -3.53 -12.95 2.01
N LEU A 284 -2.85 -12.23 1.12
CA LEU A 284 -2.30 -12.75 -0.13
C LEU A 284 -1.18 -13.75 0.12
N PHE A 285 -0.33 -13.52 1.11
CA PHE A 285 0.68 -14.49 1.54
C PHE A 285 0.05 -15.80 2.03
N VAL A 286 -0.93 -15.71 2.92
CA VAL A 286 -1.66 -16.88 3.44
C VAL A 286 -2.42 -17.59 2.33
N LYS A 287 -3.08 -16.84 1.43
CA LYS A 287 -3.76 -17.39 0.26
C LYS A 287 -2.78 -18.15 -0.62
N GLY A 288 -1.64 -17.55 -0.95
CA GLY A 288 -0.64 -18.17 -1.79
C GLY A 288 -0.07 -19.46 -1.20
N ALA A 289 0.21 -19.46 0.10
CA ALA A 289 0.62 -20.66 0.82
C ALA A 289 -0.43 -21.78 0.74
N ARG A 290 -1.73 -21.46 0.89
CA ARG A 290 -2.83 -22.43 0.79
C ARG A 290 -3.01 -22.95 -0.63
N ASP A 291 -2.97 -22.07 -1.62
CA ASP A 291 -3.14 -22.43 -3.04
C ASP A 291 -1.98 -23.32 -3.51
N LEU A 292 -0.74 -23.02 -3.13
CA LEU A 292 0.42 -23.86 -3.43
C LEU A 292 0.31 -25.24 -2.78
N LYS A 293 -0.17 -25.31 -1.53
CA LYS A 293 -0.36 -26.58 -0.81
C LYS A 293 -1.45 -27.43 -1.47
N LYS A 294 -2.61 -26.83 -1.75
CA LYS A 294 -3.74 -27.50 -2.40
C LYS A 294 -3.37 -28.01 -3.79
N ASN A 295 -2.68 -27.19 -4.59
CA ASN A 295 -2.20 -27.61 -5.90
C ASN A 295 -1.18 -28.75 -5.81
N SER A 296 -0.31 -28.74 -4.80
CA SER A 296 0.59 -29.87 -4.57
C SER A 296 -0.16 -31.15 -4.21
N GLU A 297 -1.21 -31.08 -3.39
CA GLU A 297 -2.07 -32.23 -3.07
C GLU A 297 -2.82 -32.75 -4.32
N GLN A 298 -3.32 -31.85 -5.18
CA GLN A 298 -3.94 -32.21 -6.46
C GLN A 298 -2.97 -32.88 -7.43
N ILE A 299 -1.72 -32.41 -7.49
CA ILE A 299 -0.66 -33.02 -8.32
C ILE A 299 -0.25 -34.38 -7.74
N ASP A 300 -0.12 -34.49 -6.41
CA ASP A 300 0.17 -35.77 -5.73
C ASP A 300 -0.89 -36.83 -6.08
N GLU A 301 -2.18 -36.45 -6.04
CA GLU A 301 -3.31 -37.32 -6.37
C GLU A 301 -3.40 -37.66 -7.87
N LYS A 302 -3.33 -36.64 -8.75
CA LYS A 302 -3.45 -36.84 -10.21
C LYS A 302 -2.33 -37.69 -10.78
N PHE A 303 -1.10 -37.49 -10.32
CA PHE A 303 0.08 -38.21 -10.85
C PHE A 303 0.53 -39.37 -9.95
N GLN A 304 -0.23 -39.68 -8.89
CA GLN A 304 0.04 -40.80 -7.96
C GLN A 304 1.48 -40.79 -7.43
N PHE A 305 1.97 -39.60 -7.04
CA PHE A 305 3.28 -39.48 -6.41
C PHE A 305 3.21 -39.89 -4.94
N GLU A 306 4.22 -40.61 -4.44
CA GLU A 306 4.30 -40.94 -3.02
C GLU A 306 4.42 -39.65 -2.18
N ALA A 307 3.50 -39.49 -1.22
CA ALA A 307 3.56 -38.38 -0.29
C ALA A 307 4.86 -38.46 0.53
N PRO A 308 5.57 -37.33 0.74
CA PRO A 308 6.79 -37.32 1.52
C PRO A 308 6.52 -37.81 2.96
N SER A 309 7.36 -38.72 3.43
CA SER A 309 7.29 -39.33 4.76
C SER A 309 7.70 -38.32 5.85
N GLY A 310 6.74 -37.49 6.25
CA GLY A 310 6.83 -36.61 7.42
C GLY A 310 7.41 -35.21 7.17
N ARG A 311 7.11 -34.27 8.08
CA ARG A 311 7.73 -32.93 8.09
C ARG A 311 9.19 -33.07 8.52
N GLN A 312 10.13 -32.73 7.64
CA GLN A 312 11.54 -32.65 8.04
C GLN A 312 11.72 -31.52 9.05
N ARG A 313 12.49 -31.77 10.11
CA ARG A 313 12.80 -30.77 11.13
C ARG A 313 13.70 -29.70 10.52
N LEU A 314 13.39 -28.42 10.77
CA LEU A 314 14.23 -27.30 10.35
C LEU A 314 15.62 -27.43 10.98
N SER A 315 16.65 -27.52 10.14
CA SER A 315 18.06 -27.57 10.54
C SER A 315 18.87 -26.61 9.66
N PRO A 316 19.87 -25.89 10.20
CA PRO A 316 20.70 -24.95 9.43
C PRO A 316 21.36 -25.60 8.20
N LYS A 317 21.79 -26.87 8.33
CA LYS A 317 22.36 -27.64 7.22
C LYS A 317 21.36 -27.84 6.09
N THR A 318 20.12 -28.18 6.42
CA THR A 318 19.04 -28.40 5.44
C THR A 318 18.65 -27.10 4.73
N VAL A 319 18.59 -25.99 5.47
CA VAL A 319 18.33 -24.66 4.89
C VAL A 319 19.44 -24.26 3.91
N TRP A 320 20.71 -24.44 4.27
CA TRP A 320 21.85 -24.14 3.40
C TRP A 320 21.88 -25.00 2.14
N LEU A 321 21.63 -26.31 2.27
CA LEU A 321 21.52 -27.23 1.14
C LEU A 321 20.41 -26.82 0.17
N ASN A 322 19.24 -26.44 0.70
CA ASN A 322 18.11 -25.97 -0.11
C ASN A 322 18.41 -24.63 -0.77
N LEU A 323 19.04 -23.68 -0.06
CA LEU A 323 19.44 -22.39 -0.62
C LEU A 323 20.40 -22.58 -1.80
N ARG A 324 21.44 -23.40 -1.61
CA ARG A 324 22.41 -23.73 -2.67
C ARG A 324 21.73 -24.40 -3.85
N ARG A 325 20.76 -25.28 -3.60
CA ARG A 325 20.04 -26.01 -4.64
C ARG A 325 19.15 -25.12 -5.52
N VAL A 326 18.55 -24.08 -4.92
CA VAL A 326 17.64 -23.16 -5.64
C VAL A 326 18.41 -22.08 -6.39
N TYR A 327 19.42 -21.46 -5.77
CA TYR A 327 20.07 -20.25 -6.32
C TYR A 327 21.42 -20.51 -7.03
N HIS A 328 22.08 -21.67 -6.87
CA HIS A 328 23.33 -21.96 -7.59
C HIS A 328 23.16 -22.89 -8.80
N PRO A 329 23.64 -22.50 -10.00
CA PRO A 329 23.53 -23.30 -11.23
C PRO A 329 24.31 -24.63 -11.19
N LEU A 330 25.48 -24.63 -10.55
CA LEU A 330 26.51 -25.68 -10.68
C LEU A 330 26.27 -26.95 -9.84
N ALA A 331 25.27 -26.97 -8.97
CA ALA A 331 25.23 -27.99 -7.92
C ALA A 331 24.54 -29.32 -8.28
N THR A 332 23.59 -29.39 -9.22
CA THR A 332 22.76 -30.62 -9.38
C THR A 332 21.95 -30.65 -10.69
N VAL A 333 22.57 -31.07 -11.79
CA VAL A 333 21.80 -31.74 -12.88
C VAL A 333 22.26 -33.18 -12.89
N ALA A 334 21.94 -33.90 -11.81
CA ALA A 334 22.01 -35.35 -11.83
C ALA A 334 20.73 -35.84 -12.50
N SER A 335 20.83 -36.77 -13.44
CA SER A 335 19.65 -37.45 -13.97
C SER A 335 18.93 -38.13 -12.82
N MET A 336 17.71 -37.71 -12.56
CA MET A 336 16.85 -38.27 -11.52
C MET A 336 15.53 -38.70 -12.13
N LYS A 337 14.77 -39.50 -11.41
CA LYS A 337 13.41 -39.88 -11.82
C LYS A 337 12.44 -38.73 -11.50
N VAL A 338 11.33 -38.64 -12.24
CA VAL A 338 10.34 -37.55 -12.08
C VAL A 338 9.75 -37.52 -10.66
N ASP A 339 9.48 -38.68 -10.06
CA ASP A 339 9.01 -38.81 -8.67
C ASP A 339 10.04 -38.25 -7.66
N GLN A 340 11.33 -38.45 -7.90
CA GLN A 340 12.40 -37.91 -7.06
C GLN A 340 12.52 -36.39 -7.22
N ALA A 341 12.39 -35.87 -8.45
CA ALA A 341 12.38 -34.43 -8.71
C ALA A 341 11.20 -33.74 -8.00
N TRP A 342 10.02 -34.36 -8.03
CA TRP A 342 8.84 -33.85 -7.33
C TRP A 342 8.97 -33.93 -5.81
N ARG A 343 9.49 -35.04 -5.25
CA ARG A 343 9.77 -35.15 -3.81
C ARG A 343 10.74 -34.08 -3.31
N GLN A 344 11.83 -33.83 -4.04
CA GLN A 344 12.79 -32.77 -3.69
C GLN A 344 12.16 -31.37 -3.76
N TYR A 345 11.31 -31.12 -4.75
CA TYR A 345 10.54 -29.88 -4.82
C TYR A 345 9.59 -29.72 -3.63
N ARG A 346 8.87 -30.79 -3.25
CA ARG A 346 7.94 -30.80 -2.11
C ARG A 346 8.67 -30.49 -0.81
N GLU A 347 9.82 -31.10 -0.54
CA GLU A 347 10.66 -30.81 0.63
C GLU A 347 11.11 -29.35 0.67
N ALA A 348 11.58 -28.80 -0.45
CA ALA A 348 12.02 -27.42 -0.53
C ALA A 348 10.86 -26.40 -0.48
N SER A 349 9.65 -26.80 -0.89
CA SER A 349 8.43 -25.96 -0.87
C SER A 349 7.74 -25.90 0.49
N GLN A 350 8.21 -26.65 1.49
CA GLN A 350 7.63 -26.61 2.83
C GLN A 350 7.70 -25.18 3.40
N LEU A 351 6.62 -24.72 4.03
CA LEU A 351 6.50 -23.33 4.51
C LEU A 351 7.67 -22.90 5.38
N GLY A 352 8.14 -23.75 6.29
CA GLY A 352 9.29 -23.42 7.14
C GLY A 352 10.58 -23.20 6.34
N GLN A 353 10.85 -24.05 5.33
CA GLN A 353 12.05 -23.95 4.49
C GLN A 353 11.95 -22.76 3.53
N GLY A 354 10.77 -22.51 2.96
CA GLY A 354 10.50 -21.33 2.14
C GLY A 354 10.66 -20.05 2.95
N MET A 355 10.02 -19.95 4.12
CA MET A 355 10.15 -18.80 5.01
C MET A 355 11.59 -18.54 5.43
N ALA A 356 12.38 -19.58 5.74
CA ALA A 356 13.79 -19.39 6.08
C ALA A 356 14.60 -18.76 4.93
N ARG A 357 14.39 -19.20 3.68
CA ARG A 357 15.06 -18.61 2.51
C ARG A 357 14.58 -17.18 2.25
N THR A 358 13.26 -16.96 2.28
CA THR A 358 12.67 -15.63 2.08
C THR A 358 13.13 -14.64 3.15
N LEU A 359 13.18 -15.04 4.42
CA LEU A 359 13.67 -14.20 5.52
C LEU A 359 15.16 -13.87 5.38
N LEU A 360 15.97 -14.82 4.90
CA LEU A 360 17.37 -14.55 4.60
C LEU A 360 17.52 -13.51 3.49
N LEU A 361 16.77 -13.64 2.40
CA LEU A 361 16.74 -12.63 1.33
C LEU A 361 16.22 -11.27 1.83
N PHE A 362 15.22 -11.28 2.71
CA PHE A 362 14.66 -10.08 3.31
C PHE A 362 15.69 -9.36 4.18
N ILE A 363 16.43 -10.07 5.03
CA ILE A 363 17.49 -9.49 5.86
C ILE A 363 18.58 -8.88 4.97
N LEU A 364 18.98 -9.59 3.90
CA LEU A 364 19.95 -9.06 2.93
C LEU A 364 19.43 -7.80 2.23
N TYR A 365 18.16 -7.78 1.83
CA TYR A 365 17.52 -6.61 1.23
C TYR A 365 17.50 -5.43 2.20
N MET A 366 17.05 -5.65 3.44
CA MET A 366 16.97 -4.60 4.46
C MET A 366 18.36 -4.07 4.82
N GLY A 367 19.36 -4.95 4.94
CA GLY A 367 20.76 -4.57 5.16
C GLY A 367 21.33 -3.74 4.00
N ALA A 368 21.03 -4.11 2.75
CA ALA A 368 21.44 -3.35 1.58
C ALA A 368 20.75 -1.99 1.52
N MET A 369 19.43 -1.91 1.74
CA MET A 369 18.69 -0.65 1.73
C MET A 369 19.12 0.27 2.87
N TRP A 370 19.37 -0.28 4.06
CA TRP A 370 19.92 0.47 5.19
C TRP A 370 21.33 1.00 4.89
N ALA A 371 22.21 0.17 4.32
CA ALA A 371 23.55 0.61 3.93
C ALA A 371 23.52 1.70 2.85
N ILE A 372 22.67 1.57 1.83
CA ILE A 372 22.47 2.60 0.80
C ILE A 372 21.94 3.89 1.45
N GLY A 373 20.91 3.79 2.28
CA GLY A 373 20.30 4.93 2.96
C GLY A 373 21.20 5.61 3.99
N HIS A 374 22.22 4.93 4.52
CA HIS A 374 23.13 5.51 5.51
C HIS A 374 24.45 6.01 4.90
N PHE A 375 24.99 5.32 3.90
CA PHE A 375 26.30 5.62 3.34
C PHE A 375 26.27 6.31 1.97
N VAL A 376 25.16 6.24 1.24
CA VAL A 376 25.06 6.74 -0.15
C VAL A 376 24.10 7.91 -0.26
N LEU A 377 22.94 7.82 0.39
CA LEU A 377 21.89 8.83 0.35
C LEU A 377 21.86 9.56 1.71
N ASP A 378 22.05 10.88 1.71
CA ASP A 378 21.84 11.72 2.89
C ASP A 378 20.50 12.47 2.74
N GLU A 379 19.44 11.70 2.46
CA GLU A 379 18.12 12.27 2.22
C GLU A 379 17.24 12.14 3.44
N GLU A 380 16.64 13.27 3.82
CA GLU A 380 15.69 13.30 4.91
C GLU A 380 14.30 12.86 4.44
N TYR A 381 13.69 11.98 5.23
CA TYR A 381 12.32 11.54 5.03
C TYR A 381 11.38 12.58 5.63
N ILE A 382 10.68 13.34 4.79
CA ILE A 382 9.72 14.35 5.25
C ILE A 382 8.43 13.63 5.60
N HIS A 383 8.09 13.68 6.89
CA HIS A 383 6.84 13.19 7.42
C HIS A 383 5.92 14.40 7.64
N PRO A 384 4.87 14.61 6.81
CA PRO A 384 3.92 15.69 7.00
C PRO A 384 2.95 15.32 8.13
N CYS A 385 3.48 15.07 9.32
CA CYS A 385 2.74 14.61 10.49
C CYS A 385 2.79 15.66 11.60
N ARG A 386 1.71 15.77 12.38
CA ARG A 386 1.46 16.79 13.40
C ARG A 386 1.06 16.10 14.70
N GLY A 387 1.83 16.34 15.75
CA GLY A 387 1.66 15.68 17.05
C GLY A 387 2.34 14.30 17.13
N TYR A 388 2.53 13.82 18.37
CA TYR A 388 3.31 12.61 18.64
C TYR A 388 2.66 11.33 18.06
N LEU A 389 1.35 11.17 18.29
CA LEU A 389 0.61 9.97 17.88
C LEU A 389 0.67 9.77 16.35
N SER A 390 0.37 10.81 15.59
CA SER A 390 0.27 10.73 14.13
C SER A 390 1.62 10.43 13.48
N CYS A 391 2.70 11.08 13.95
CA CYS A 391 4.06 10.84 13.51
C CYS A 391 4.55 9.42 13.85
N GLN A 392 4.18 8.91 15.02
CA GLN A 392 4.49 7.54 15.40
C GLN A 392 3.75 6.53 14.51
N VAL A 393 2.45 6.75 14.24
CA VAL A 393 1.65 5.91 13.34
C VAL A 393 2.25 5.88 11.94
N ASP A 394 2.54 7.04 11.35
CA ASP A 394 3.13 7.15 10.01
C ASP A 394 4.50 6.45 9.92
N SER A 395 5.37 6.63 10.92
CA SER A 395 6.66 5.95 10.99
C SER A 395 6.52 4.42 11.04
N VAL A 396 5.66 3.91 11.91
CA VAL A 396 5.42 2.47 12.08
C VAL A 396 4.75 1.88 10.84
N MET A 397 3.73 2.54 10.30
CA MET A 397 3.01 2.07 9.12
C MET A 397 3.86 2.13 7.85
N THR A 398 4.68 3.16 7.67
CA THR A 398 5.64 3.22 6.55
C THR A 398 6.61 2.04 6.62
N LEU A 399 7.20 1.76 7.78
CA LEU A 399 8.11 0.62 7.94
C LEU A 399 7.38 -0.72 7.73
N ALA A 400 6.23 -0.92 8.37
CA ALA A 400 5.46 -2.16 8.31
C ALA A 400 4.96 -2.47 6.89
N SER A 401 4.44 -1.46 6.18
CA SER A 401 3.93 -1.58 4.82
C SER A 401 5.04 -1.86 3.80
N VAL A 402 6.19 -1.19 3.89
CA VAL A 402 7.36 -1.49 3.05
C VAL A 402 7.87 -2.91 3.33
N ALA A 403 8.05 -3.27 4.60
CA ALA A 403 8.57 -4.56 5.00
C ALA A 403 7.69 -5.72 4.50
N ILE A 404 6.37 -5.63 4.69
CA ILE A 404 5.45 -6.72 4.32
C ILE A 404 5.31 -6.86 2.79
N VAL A 405 5.33 -5.76 2.03
CA VAL A 405 5.29 -5.80 0.56
C VAL A 405 6.58 -6.39 -0.01
N VAL A 406 7.74 -6.02 0.54
CA VAL A 406 9.02 -6.64 0.16
C VAL A 406 9.02 -8.13 0.50
N LEU A 407 8.57 -8.51 1.70
CA LEU A 407 8.51 -9.91 2.12
C LEU A 407 7.56 -10.73 1.24
N LEU A 408 6.39 -10.19 0.88
CA LEU A 408 5.45 -10.81 -0.06
C LEU A 408 6.13 -11.03 -1.42
N ASN A 409 6.79 -10.00 -1.96
CA ASN A 409 7.45 -10.09 -3.26
C ASN A 409 8.59 -11.12 -3.27
N LEU A 410 9.44 -11.10 -2.24
CA LEU A 410 10.53 -12.07 -2.09
C LEU A 410 10.01 -13.51 -1.90
N ALA A 411 8.86 -13.69 -1.23
CA ALA A 411 8.22 -15.00 -1.10
C ALA A 411 7.74 -15.54 -2.45
N VAL A 412 7.14 -14.67 -3.26
CA VAL A 412 6.70 -14.99 -4.63
C VAL A 412 7.91 -15.30 -5.51
N PHE A 413 8.96 -14.49 -5.42
CA PHE A 413 10.21 -14.70 -6.16
C PHE A 413 10.90 -16.02 -5.79
N ASP A 414 10.95 -16.40 -4.51
CA ASP A 414 11.48 -17.70 -4.07
C ASP A 414 10.66 -18.86 -4.65
N ALA A 415 9.32 -18.75 -4.66
CA ALA A 415 8.45 -19.76 -5.25
C ALA A 415 8.69 -19.92 -6.76
N VAL A 416 8.91 -18.80 -7.48
CA VAL A 416 9.27 -18.79 -8.91
C VAL A 416 10.62 -19.46 -9.14
N MET A 417 11.66 -19.09 -8.38
CA MET A 417 12.99 -19.66 -8.52
C MET A 417 13.00 -21.17 -8.26
N LEU A 418 12.28 -21.61 -7.23
CA LEU A 418 12.12 -23.03 -6.92
C LEU A 418 11.42 -23.77 -8.07
N CYS A 419 10.39 -23.17 -8.68
CA CYS A 419 9.68 -23.76 -9.81
C CYS A 419 10.55 -23.84 -11.06
N ARG A 420 11.28 -22.76 -11.39
CA ARG A 420 12.22 -22.74 -12.52
C ARG A 420 13.24 -23.87 -12.38
N ARG A 421 13.77 -24.08 -11.18
CA ARG A 421 14.74 -25.14 -10.93
C ARG A 421 14.11 -26.53 -11.11
N TRP A 422 12.90 -26.72 -10.61
CA TRP A 422 12.16 -27.97 -10.74
C TRP A 422 11.81 -28.29 -12.20
N VAL A 423 11.39 -27.31 -13.01
CA VAL A 423 11.16 -27.49 -14.45
C VAL A 423 12.42 -28.05 -15.13
N GLY A 424 13.59 -27.51 -14.81
CA GLY A 424 14.86 -28.03 -15.32
C GLY A 424 15.12 -29.50 -14.95
N TRP A 425 14.83 -29.89 -13.70
CA TRP A 425 14.96 -31.29 -13.27
C TRP A 425 14.00 -32.21 -14.01
N VAL A 426 12.73 -31.82 -14.15
CA VAL A 426 11.71 -32.63 -14.83
C VAL A 426 12.08 -32.85 -16.30
N VAL A 427 12.53 -31.82 -17.02
CA VAL A 427 12.94 -31.93 -18.43
C VAL A 427 14.15 -32.87 -18.61
N SER A 428 15.06 -32.92 -17.63
CA SER A 428 16.22 -33.81 -17.64
C SER A 428 15.94 -35.23 -17.12
N SER A 429 14.74 -35.50 -16.61
CA SER A 429 14.40 -36.76 -15.96
C SER A 429 13.93 -37.81 -16.98
N THR A 430 14.38 -39.06 -16.82
CA THR A 430 13.92 -40.19 -17.62
C THR A 430 13.12 -41.16 -16.74
N GLY A 431 11.82 -41.28 -17.01
CA GLY A 431 10.91 -42.19 -16.29
C GLY A 431 10.59 -41.77 -14.85
N GLY A 432 10.12 -42.72 -14.03
CA GLY A 432 9.67 -42.47 -12.65
C GLY A 432 8.17 -42.25 -12.47
N TRP A 433 7.37 -42.53 -13.50
CA TRP A 433 5.92 -42.47 -13.45
C TRP A 433 5.33 -43.73 -12.78
N SER A 434 4.23 -43.56 -12.05
CA SER A 434 3.48 -44.68 -11.48
C SER A 434 2.85 -45.53 -12.60
N ARG A 435 2.62 -46.83 -12.34
CA ARG A 435 1.98 -47.72 -13.32
C ARG A 435 0.58 -47.27 -13.72
N GLN A 436 -0.20 -46.76 -12.76
CA GLN A 436 -1.57 -46.30 -13.01
C GLN A 436 -1.61 -45.08 -13.94
N VAL A 437 -0.69 -44.11 -13.78
CA VAL A 437 -0.61 -42.95 -14.69
C VAL A 437 -0.18 -43.39 -16.09
N GLN A 438 0.72 -44.37 -16.18
CA GLN A 438 1.10 -44.95 -17.47
C GLN A 438 -0.10 -45.58 -18.18
N GLU A 439 -0.88 -46.38 -17.46
CA GLU A 439 -2.08 -47.06 -17.96
C GLU A 439 -3.20 -46.07 -18.31
N GLU A 440 -3.41 -45.01 -17.52
CA GLU A 440 -4.42 -43.98 -17.77
C GLU A 440 -4.13 -43.19 -19.05
N TYR A 441 -2.90 -42.72 -19.24
CA TYR A 441 -2.52 -42.03 -20.47
C TYR A 441 -2.54 -42.98 -21.68
N LEU A 442 -2.09 -44.23 -21.55
CA LEU A 442 -2.21 -45.20 -22.66
C LEU A 442 -3.68 -45.44 -23.05
N ARG A 443 -4.59 -45.53 -22.07
CA ARG A 443 -6.02 -45.71 -22.29
C ARG A 443 -6.68 -44.49 -22.93
N ASN A 444 -6.37 -43.28 -22.45
CA ASN A 444 -6.95 -42.04 -22.98
C ASN A 444 -6.57 -41.79 -24.45
N TYR A 445 -5.42 -42.30 -24.88
CA TYR A 445 -4.94 -42.21 -26.27
C TYR A 445 -5.12 -43.50 -27.08
N GLY A 446 -5.85 -44.51 -26.55
CA GLY A 446 -6.27 -45.70 -27.30
C GLY A 446 -5.17 -46.74 -27.60
N LEU A 447 -4.07 -46.74 -26.83
CA LEU A 447 -2.95 -47.69 -26.98
C LEU A 447 -3.06 -48.84 -25.98
N GLY A 448 -2.81 -50.09 -26.41
CA GLY A 448 -3.03 -51.30 -25.61
C GLY A 448 -1.92 -51.59 -24.58
N GLU A 449 -2.24 -52.39 -23.54
CA GLU A 449 -1.35 -52.76 -22.42
C GLU A 449 0.00 -53.38 -22.82
N ALA A 450 0.14 -53.91 -24.05
CA ALA A 450 1.35 -54.56 -24.54
C ALA A 450 2.48 -53.59 -24.95
N GLN A 451 2.25 -52.27 -24.93
CA GLN A 451 3.16 -51.26 -25.49
C GLN A 451 3.79 -50.34 -24.43
N LYS A 452 4.47 -50.91 -23.43
CA LYS A 452 5.26 -50.13 -22.43
C LYS A 452 6.33 -49.22 -23.06
N THR A 453 6.83 -49.56 -24.25
CA THR A 453 7.78 -48.75 -25.03
C THR A 453 7.13 -47.56 -25.73
N GLU A 454 5.80 -47.49 -25.83
CA GLU A 454 5.09 -46.34 -26.42
C GLU A 454 4.74 -45.25 -25.39
N PHE A 455 4.74 -45.58 -24.11
CA PHE A 455 4.58 -44.57 -23.05
C PHE A 455 5.73 -43.55 -23.04
N GLU A 456 6.94 -43.91 -23.48
CA GLU A 456 8.05 -42.93 -23.63
C GLU A 456 7.69 -41.76 -24.56
N LYS A 457 6.77 -41.95 -25.51
CA LYS A 457 6.29 -40.90 -26.41
C LYS A 457 5.24 -40.00 -25.74
N LEU A 458 4.33 -40.60 -24.96
CA LEU A 458 3.28 -39.89 -24.21
C LEU A 458 3.81 -39.22 -22.93
N ALA A 459 4.98 -39.64 -22.45
CA ALA A 459 5.62 -39.04 -21.27
C ALA A 459 5.85 -37.53 -21.43
N TYR A 460 6.11 -37.05 -22.65
CA TYR A 460 6.24 -35.62 -22.93
C TYR A 460 4.95 -34.84 -22.65
N LEU A 461 3.77 -35.40 -22.98
CA LEU A 461 2.48 -34.78 -22.67
C LEU A 461 2.23 -34.74 -21.16
N ALA A 462 2.51 -35.83 -20.45
CA ALA A 462 2.39 -35.87 -18.99
C ALA A 462 3.33 -34.85 -18.30
N VAL A 463 4.53 -34.64 -18.84
CA VAL A 463 5.46 -33.58 -18.38
C VAL A 463 4.88 -32.18 -18.63
N VAL A 464 4.34 -31.92 -19.82
CA VAL A 464 3.71 -30.63 -20.16
C VAL A 464 2.55 -30.35 -19.22
N ASP A 465 1.65 -31.32 -19.00
CA ASP A 465 0.51 -31.20 -18.10
C ASP A 465 0.94 -30.92 -16.65
N LEU A 466 1.99 -31.60 -16.19
CA LEU A 466 2.55 -31.43 -14.85
C LEU A 466 3.15 -30.03 -14.67
N ILE A 467 3.93 -29.56 -15.64
CA ILE A 467 4.53 -28.22 -15.63
C ILE A 467 3.44 -27.15 -15.73
N ALA A 468 2.46 -27.32 -16.61
CA ALA A 468 1.37 -26.37 -16.81
C ALA A 468 0.57 -26.15 -15.51
N GLN A 469 0.13 -27.23 -14.86
CA GLN A 469 -0.65 -27.16 -13.62
C GLN A 469 0.10 -26.47 -12.47
N ARG A 470 1.42 -26.70 -12.35
CA ARG A 470 2.19 -26.06 -11.28
C ARG A 470 2.48 -24.59 -11.58
N THR A 471 2.88 -24.31 -12.81
CA THR A 471 3.23 -22.95 -13.24
C THR A 471 2.03 -22.02 -13.29
N GLU A 472 0.81 -22.53 -13.49
CA GLU A 472 -0.42 -21.73 -13.46
C GLU A 472 -0.64 -21.06 -12.10
N VAL A 473 -0.50 -21.82 -11.00
CA VAL A 473 -0.68 -21.28 -9.65
C VAL A 473 0.40 -20.24 -9.32
N ILE A 474 1.63 -20.48 -9.78
CA ILE A 474 2.73 -19.53 -9.59
C ILE A 474 2.53 -18.26 -10.42
N ASN A 475 2.00 -18.38 -11.64
CA ASN A 475 1.68 -17.22 -12.47
C ASN A 475 0.61 -16.32 -11.80
N ARG A 476 -0.36 -16.91 -11.08
CA ARG A 476 -1.33 -16.15 -10.28
C ARG A 476 -0.68 -15.43 -9.09
N LEU A 477 0.31 -16.06 -8.44
CA LEU A 477 1.04 -15.49 -7.30
C LEU A 477 1.84 -14.23 -7.65
N ILE A 478 2.39 -14.18 -8.88
CA ILE A 478 3.17 -13.04 -9.36
C ILE A 478 2.35 -11.73 -9.35
N ARG A 479 1.02 -11.78 -9.38
CA ARG A 479 0.14 -10.59 -9.36
C ARG A 479 0.07 -9.91 -8.00
N TYR A 480 0.31 -10.65 -6.92
CA TYR A 480 0.04 -10.17 -5.57
C TYR A 480 0.92 -8.98 -5.16
N PRO A 481 2.24 -8.98 -5.41
CA PRO A 481 3.10 -7.85 -5.09
C PRO A 481 2.76 -6.59 -5.90
N PHE A 482 2.38 -6.73 -7.18
CA PHE A 482 2.00 -5.57 -8.02
C PHE A 482 0.76 -4.86 -7.49
N LEU A 483 -0.26 -5.61 -7.06
CA LEU A 483 -1.46 -5.02 -6.48
C LEU A 483 -1.13 -4.24 -5.20
N ALA A 484 -0.31 -4.82 -4.33
CA ALA A 484 0.11 -4.17 -3.10
C ALA A 484 0.96 -2.92 -3.38
N LEU A 485 1.87 -2.98 -4.35
CA LEU A 485 2.72 -1.87 -4.77
C LEU A 485 1.91 -0.70 -5.35
N LEU A 486 0.88 -0.98 -6.17
CA LEU A 486 0.03 0.06 -6.75
C LEU A 486 -0.71 0.85 -5.67
N ILE A 487 -1.28 0.16 -4.67
CA ILE A 487 -1.96 0.80 -3.54
C ILE A 487 -0.95 1.60 -2.69
N MET A 488 0.28 1.08 -2.50
CA MET A 488 1.35 1.82 -1.81
C MET A 488 1.72 3.12 -2.51
N ILE A 489 1.80 3.12 -3.84
CA ILE A 489 2.08 4.33 -4.63
C ILE A 489 0.89 5.30 -4.49
N ALA A 490 -0.34 4.80 -4.60
CA ALA A 490 -1.54 5.62 -4.41
C ALA A 490 -1.65 6.23 -2.99
N ALA A 491 -1.16 5.53 -1.96
CA ALA A 491 -1.11 6.05 -0.59
C ALA A 491 -0.19 7.26 -0.44
N ARG A 492 0.78 7.45 -1.34
CA ARG A 492 1.73 8.58 -1.32
C ARG A 492 1.26 9.76 -2.19
N ASN A 493 0.01 9.78 -2.62
CA ASN A 493 -0.48 10.80 -3.53
C ASN A 493 -0.48 12.20 -2.86
N GLU A 494 0.02 13.20 -3.57
CA GLU A 494 0.01 14.60 -3.11
C GLU A 494 -1.41 15.11 -2.86
N TYR A 495 -2.45 14.45 -3.35
CA TYR A 495 -3.84 14.77 -3.05
C TYR A 495 -4.10 14.79 -1.54
N PHE A 496 -3.52 13.88 -0.75
CA PHE A 496 -3.82 13.73 0.67
C PHE A 496 -3.02 14.70 1.56
N ASP A 497 -1.71 14.82 1.33
CA ASP A 497 -0.80 15.73 2.03
C ASP A 497 0.49 15.94 1.19
N ILE A 498 1.44 16.74 1.66
CA ILE A 498 2.72 17.09 0.98
C ILE A 498 3.77 15.99 1.11
N TRP A 499 3.42 14.78 0.68
CA TRP A 499 4.33 13.65 0.69
C TRP A 499 5.55 13.90 -0.20
N ASN A 500 6.75 13.63 0.32
CA ASN A 500 7.97 13.60 -0.48
C ASN A 500 8.22 12.20 -1.08
N TYR A 501 9.01 12.17 -2.15
CA TYR A 501 9.45 10.95 -2.84
C TYR A 501 10.98 10.79 -2.73
N PRO A 502 11.51 10.40 -1.57
CA PRO A 502 12.95 10.21 -1.41
C PRO A 502 13.44 9.09 -2.33
N PHE A 503 14.65 9.24 -2.87
CA PHE A 503 15.26 8.28 -3.78
C PHE A 503 15.33 6.88 -3.17
N LEU A 504 15.56 6.75 -1.86
CA LEU A 504 15.58 5.44 -1.20
C LEU A 504 14.23 4.72 -1.33
N LEU A 505 13.12 5.45 -1.20
CA LEU A 505 11.78 4.89 -1.37
C LEU A 505 11.52 4.50 -2.82
N LEU A 506 11.85 5.39 -3.77
CA LEU A 506 11.70 5.14 -5.20
C LEU A 506 12.57 3.95 -5.65
N LEU A 507 13.79 3.83 -5.13
CA LEU A 507 14.68 2.70 -5.34
C LEU A 507 14.05 1.41 -4.80
N SER A 508 13.51 1.44 -3.58
CA SER A 508 12.81 0.29 -2.98
C SER A 508 11.64 -0.18 -3.85
N TRP A 509 10.78 0.74 -4.31
CA TRP A 509 9.67 0.43 -5.22
C TRP A 509 10.15 -0.10 -6.57
N SER A 510 11.19 0.51 -7.13
CA SER A 510 11.77 0.10 -8.42
C SER A 510 12.36 -1.30 -8.35
N VAL A 511 13.14 -1.61 -7.30
CA VAL A 511 13.69 -2.95 -7.08
C VAL A 511 12.55 -3.95 -6.87
N ASN A 512 11.49 -3.58 -6.13
CA ASN A 512 10.33 -4.44 -5.94
C ASN A 512 9.66 -4.80 -7.28
N ALA A 513 9.39 -3.79 -8.11
CA ALA A 513 8.82 -3.98 -9.45
C ALA A 513 9.73 -4.83 -10.35
N VAL A 514 11.04 -4.56 -10.37
CA VAL A 514 12.02 -5.30 -11.16
C VAL A 514 12.10 -6.76 -10.72
N VAL A 515 12.12 -7.06 -9.42
CA VAL A 515 12.14 -8.44 -8.91
C VAL A 515 10.88 -9.20 -9.32
N ALA A 516 9.71 -8.56 -9.27
CA ALA A 516 8.45 -9.18 -9.67
C ALA A 516 8.41 -9.46 -11.19
N LEU A 517 8.83 -8.50 -12.01
CA LEU A 517 8.93 -8.64 -13.47
C LEU A 517 9.97 -9.69 -13.87
N LEU A 518 11.13 -9.70 -13.20
CA LEU A 518 12.16 -10.70 -13.39
C LEU A 518 11.62 -12.10 -13.06
N GLY A 519 10.84 -12.24 -11.98
CA GLY A 519 10.16 -13.49 -11.66
C GLY A 519 9.26 -13.97 -12.81
N ALA A 520 8.39 -13.10 -13.33
CA ALA A 520 7.53 -13.42 -14.47
C ALA A 520 8.33 -13.87 -15.70
N PHE A 521 9.36 -13.09 -16.06
CA PHE A 521 10.21 -13.35 -17.21
C PHE A 521 10.97 -14.68 -17.07
N LEU A 522 11.58 -14.94 -15.91
CA LEU A 522 12.33 -16.17 -15.65
C LEU A 522 11.45 -17.41 -15.67
N LEU A 523 10.21 -17.31 -15.18
CA LEU A 523 9.24 -18.39 -15.26
C LEU A 523 8.86 -18.68 -16.72
N TYR A 524 8.53 -17.65 -17.49
CA TYR A 524 8.23 -17.77 -18.92
C TYR A 524 9.39 -18.37 -19.71
N GLN A 525 10.61 -17.89 -19.47
CA GLN A 525 11.82 -18.42 -20.11
C GLN A 525 12.00 -19.91 -19.81
N SER A 526 11.80 -20.32 -18.54
CA SER A 526 11.94 -21.72 -18.14
C SER A 526 10.90 -22.64 -18.81
N ALA A 527 9.66 -22.19 -18.94
CA ALA A 527 8.60 -22.93 -19.62
C ALA A 527 8.84 -23.00 -21.14
N SER A 528 9.24 -21.89 -21.76
CA SER A 528 9.58 -21.84 -23.19
C SER A 528 10.75 -22.77 -23.53
N GLN A 529 11.81 -22.76 -22.72
CA GLN A 529 12.95 -23.69 -22.87
C GLN A 529 12.52 -25.14 -22.69
N ALA A 530 11.65 -25.44 -21.72
CA ALA A 530 11.10 -26.78 -21.53
C ALA A 530 10.31 -27.23 -22.77
N LYS A 531 9.41 -26.40 -23.29
CA LYS A 531 8.62 -26.68 -24.51
C LYS A 531 9.54 -26.96 -25.70
N ALA A 532 10.54 -26.12 -25.93
CA ALA A 532 11.51 -26.30 -27.01
C ALA A 532 12.32 -27.60 -26.87
N ALA A 533 12.77 -27.94 -25.66
CA ALA A 533 13.50 -29.18 -25.41
C ALA A 533 12.64 -30.44 -25.67
N MET A 534 11.36 -30.40 -25.31
CA MET A 534 10.41 -31.49 -25.54
C MET A 534 10.10 -31.66 -27.03
N LEU A 535 9.84 -30.58 -27.75
CA LEU A 535 9.62 -30.60 -29.21
C LEU A 535 10.86 -31.10 -29.96
N ALA A 536 12.07 -30.71 -29.53
CA ALA A 536 13.32 -31.24 -30.09
C ALA A 536 13.48 -32.75 -29.83
N GLY A 537 13.07 -33.23 -28.65
CA GLY A 537 13.03 -34.65 -28.32
C GLY A 537 12.08 -35.44 -29.24
N LEU A 538 10.84 -34.97 -29.40
CA LEU A 538 9.84 -35.56 -30.28
C LEU A 538 10.29 -35.58 -31.75
N ASN A 539 10.87 -34.49 -32.26
CA ASN A 539 11.39 -34.43 -33.62
C ASN A 539 12.55 -35.42 -33.85
N ARG A 540 13.46 -35.61 -32.88
CA ARG A 540 14.51 -36.64 -32.97
C ARG A 540 13.90 -38.05 -33.07
N GLN A 541 12.83 -38.32 -32.34
CA GLN A 541 12.12 -39.60 -32.43
C GLN A 541 11.46 -39.80 -33.79
N ILE A 542 10.87 -38.76 -34.40
CA ILE A 542 10.35 -38.84 -35.79
C ILE A 542 11.45 -39.33 -36.74
N VAL A 543 12.63 -38.69 -36.70
CA VAL A 543 13.76 -39.04 -37.57
C VAL A 543 14.26 -40.46 -37.33
N GLN A 544 14.31 -40.91 -36.06
CA GLN A 544 14.68 -42.29 -35.73
C GLN A 544 13.63 -43.31 -36.21
N THR A 545 12.33 -42.99 -36.07
CA THR A 545 11.26 -43.85 -36.55
C THR A 545 11.22 -43.95 -38.07
N LEU A 546 11.68 -42.91 -38.79
CA LEU A 546 11.85 -42.89 -40.25
C LEU A 546 13.00 -43.79 -40.76
N GLY A 547 13.81 -44.37 -39.88
CA GLY A 547 14.91 -45.28 -40.23
C GLY A 547 14.62 -46.78 -40.03
N ASN A 548 13.54 -47.17 -39.31
CA ASN A 548 13.34 -48.54 -38.81
C ASN A 548 11.96 -49.16 -39.19
N GLY A 549 11.85 -49.75 -40.38
CA GLY A 549 10.85 -50.78 -40.74
C GLY A 549 9.33 -50.44 -40.81
N LYS A 550 8.59 -51.38 -41.41
CA LYS A 550 7.31 -51.35 -42.17
C LYS A 550 6.09 -50.51 -41.70
N ASP A 551 6.06 -49.91 -40.51
CA ASP A 551 4.91 -49.12 -40.01
C ASP A 551 5.23 -47.62 -39.77
N HIS A 552 5.84 -46.93 -40.74
CA HIS A 552 6.26 -45.53 -40.58
C HIS A 552 5.10 -44.53 -40.52
N GLU A 553 4.15 -44.67 -41.44
CA GLU A 553 3.16 -43.62 -41.70
C GLU A 553 2.23 -43.37 -40.50
N ILE A 554 1.82 -44.45 -39.82
CA ILE A 554 0.95 -44.38 -38.64
C ILE A 554 1.71 -43.79 -37.45
N ARG A 555 2.96 -44.23 -37.22
CA ARG A 555 3.79 -43.77 -36.10
C ARG A 555 4.20 -42.30 -36.25
N VAL A 556 4.51 -41.85 -37.47
CA VAL A 556 4.79 -40.44 -37.75
C VAL A 556 3.55 -39.57 -37.53
N LYS A 557 2.37 -40.02 -37.98
CA LYS A 557 1.10 -39.30 -37.73
C LYS A 557 0.78 -39.17 -36.23
N GLN A 558 1.02 -40.21 -35.44
CA GLN A 558 0.85 -40.16 -33.99
C GLN A 558 1.79 -39.15 -33.33
N ILE A 559 3.09 -39.14 -33.67
CA ILE A 559 4.03 -38.17 -33.10
C ILE A 559 3.71 -36.75 -33.56
N GLN A 560 3.28 -36.55 -34.80
CA GLN A 560 2.81 -35.24 -35.29
C GLN A 560 1.56 -34.74 -34.56
N HIS A 561 0.65 -35.64 -34.18
CA HIS A 561 -0.52 -35.28 -33.38
C HIS A 561 -0.09 -34.82 -31.98
N VAL A 562 0.82 -35.55 -31.34
CA VAL A 562 1.40 -35.17 -30.03
C VAL A 562 2.15 -33.83 -30.11
N ILE A 563 2.90 -33.57 -31.19
CA ILE A 563 3.57 -32.28 -31.40
C ILE A 563 2.55 -31.14 -31.46
N ARG A 564 1.47 -31.28 -32.25
CA ARG A 564 0.41 -30.26 -32.32
C ARG A 564 -0.23 -30.02 -30.96
N GLU A 565 -0.50 -31.07 -30.20
CA GLU A 565 -1.12 -30.94 -28.88
C GLU A 565 -0.18 -30.21 -27.90
N VAL A 566 1.13 -30.46 -27.94
CA VAL A 566 2.12 -29.70 -27.16
C VAL A 566 2.24 -28.25 -27.65
N GLU A 567 2.17 -28.02 -28.96
CA GLU A 567 2.21 -26.68 -29.57
C GLU A 567 0.99 -25.84 -29.19
N ASP A 568 -0.20 -26.42 -29.22
CA ASP A 568 -1.48 -25.78 -28.90
C ASP A 568 -1.73 -25.65 -27.38
N HIS A 569 -0.89 -26.27 -26.53
CA HIS A 569 -1.07 -26.23 -25.08
C HIS A 569 -0.64 -24.88 -24.46
N GLU A 570 -1.56 -23.91 -24.42
CA GLU A 570 -1.37 -22.57 -23.86
C GLU A 570 -1.89 -22.43 -22.41
N GLN A 571 -1.35 -23.23 -21.48
CA GLN A 571 -1.70 -23.13 -20.05
C GLN A 571 -0.49 -22.81 -19.16
N GLY A 572 -0.75 -22.14 -18.05
CA GLY A 572 0.28 -21.80 -17.06
C GLY A 572 1.35 -20.84 -17.59
N ALA A 573 2.62 -21.25 -17.54
CA ALA A 573 3.75 -20.45 -18.03
C ALA A 573 4.06 -20.61 -19.53
N PHE A 574 3.29 -21.44 -20.26
CA PHE A 574 3.45 -21.58 -21.71
C PHE A 574 2.76 -20.46 -22.52
N VAL A 575 1.95 -19.63 -21.86
CA VAL A 575 1.28 -18.47 -22.47
C VAL A 575 2.31 -17.35 -22.75
N PRO A 576 2.27 -16.69 -23.93
CA PRO A 576 3.12 -15.54 -24.25
C PRO A 576 3.07 -14.47 -23.17
N LEU A 577 4.24 -13.88 -22.84
CA LEU A 577 4.39 -12.94 -21.71
C LEU A 577 3.38 -11.76 -21.75
N TYR A 578 3.03 -11.25 -22.93
CA TYR A 578 2.10 -10.13 -23.09
C TYR A 578 0.62 -10.51 -22.86
N GLN A 579 0.26 -11.77 -23.07
CA GLN A 579 -1.07 -12.32 -22.76
C GLN A 579 -1.16 -12.85 -21.33
N GLN A 580 -0.03 -12.87 -20.60
CA GLN A 580 -0.09 -13.22 -19.20
C GLN A 580 -0.87 -12.13 -18.46
N PRO A 581 -1.92 -12.47 -17.69
CA PRO A 581 -2.78 -11.45 -17.09
C PRO A 581 -2.05 -10.57 -16.06
N VAL A 582 -0.86 -10.97 -15.63
CA VAL A 582 0.06 -10.16 -14.81
C VAL A 582 0.44 -8.89 -15.56
N VAL A 583 0.93 -9.02 -16.79
CA VAL A 583 1.44 -7.88 -17.58
C VAL A 583 0.28 -6.99 -17.99
N GLU A 584 -0.81 -7.58 -18.45
CA GLU A 584 -2.02 -6.87 -18.85
C GLU A 584 -2.60 -6.01 -17.70
N SER A 585 -2.87 -6.60 -16.54
CA SER A 585 -3.44 -5.88 -15.39
C SER A 585 -2.49 -4.83 -14.80
N SER A 586 -1.18 -5.09 -14.82
CA SER A 586 -0.17 -4.14 -14.31
C SER A 586 0.02 -2.95 -15.26
N LEU A 587 -0.06 -3.17 -16.58
CA LEU A 587 -0.01 -2.10 -17.57
C LEU A 587 -1.22 -1.18 -17.43
N TYR A 588 -2.44 -1.72 -17.33
CA TYR A 588 -3.63 -0.90 -17.14
C TYR A 588 -3.59 -0.10 -15.83
N GLY A 589 -3.13 -0.73 -14.74
CA GLY A 589 -2.96 -0.04 -13.46
C GLY A 589 -1.93 1.08 -13.51
N LEU A 590 -0.77 0.83 -14.14
CA LEU A 590 0.29 1.82 -14.30
C LEU A 590 -0.13 2.95 -15.25
N VAL A 591 -0.80 2.64 -16.35
CA VAL A 591 -1.31 3.64 -17.30
C VAL A 591 -2.39 4.50 -16.64
N ALA A 592 -3.32 3.91 -15.89
CA ALA A 592 -4.33 4.67 -15.15
C ALA A 592 -3.70 5.58 -14.09
N LEU A 593 -2.67 5.09 -13.37
CA LEU A 593 -1.93 5.87 -12.39
C LEU A 593 -1.15 7.01 -13.04
N LEU A 594 -0.44 6.75 -14.15
CA LEU A 594 0.30 7.76 -14.90
C LEU A 594 -0.62 8.80 -15.52
N GLN A 595 -1.77 8.38 -16.07
CA GLN A 595 -2.76 9.30 -16.62
C GLN A 595 -3.37 10.18 -15.53
N TYR A 596 -3.61 9.64 -14.33
CA TYR A 596 -4.05 10.42 -13.18
C TYR A 596 -2.97 11.41 -12.72
N LEU A 597 -1.71 10.96 -12.58
CA LEU A 597 -0.57 11.79 -12.15
C LEU A 597 -0.19 12.89 -13.15
N TYR A 598 -0.47 12.69 -14.45
CA TYR A 598 -0.19 13.68 -15.49
C TYR A 598 -1.36 14.67 -15.71
N LEU A 599 -2.57 14.32 -15.26
CA LEU A 599 -3.76 15.19 -15.32
C LEU A 599 -4.00 15.99 -14.03
N SER A 600 -3.33 15.65 -12.94
CA SER A 600 -3.27 16.40 -11.67
C SER A 600 -2.11 17.37 -11.66
#